data_AF-H8MQN3-F1
#
_entry.id   AF-H8MQN3-F1
#
_cell.length_a   1.000
_cell.length_b   1.000
_cell.length_c   1.000
_cell.angle_alpha   90.00
_cell.angle_beta   90.00
_cell.angle_gamma   90.00
#
_symmetry.space_group_name_H-M   'P 1'
#
loop_
_entity.id
_entity.type
_entity.pdbx_description
1 polymer ?
#
loop_
_entity_poly.entity_id
_entity_poly.type
_entity_poly.pdbx_seq_one_letter_code
_entity_poly.pdbx_strand_id
1 'polypeptide(L)'
;MRRLFSLALFISAAALHWACATAQAPGTPRPAADAQSATCPKHEAATARVEFQHASFDGQTLSGRLLLGTSSGSLCLDQRLIESHTLTVERVLDCASGQSLPFLVVDVRTPPRREEDVLLLGPGQWYGRDVSVPLFPQAATGQTGPECVDVELSVHALDAANIAKPRLRVTRAAAPEREPSPTKPTP
;
A
#
# COMPACT_ATOMS: atom_id res chain seq x y z
N MET A 1 -41.46 -3.13 59.99
CA MET A 1 -41.44 -3.72 61.34
C MET A 1 -40.40 -4.83 61.39
N ARG A 2 -39.58 -4.83 62.45
CA ARG A 2 -38.85 -5.96 63.08
C ARG A 2 -37.85 -6.78 62.24
N ARG A 3 -36.58 -6.54 62.56
CA ARG A 3 -35.43 -7.47 62.54
C ARG A 3 -35.72 -8.73 63.37
N LEU A 4 -35.09 -9.87 63.04
CA LEU A 4 -34.50 -10.85 63.96
C LEU A 4 -33.71 -11.89 63.12
N PHE A 5 -32.37 -11.88 63.20
CA PHE A 5 -31.54 -12.79 64.02
C PHE A 5 -31.51 -14.24 63.50
N SER A 6 -30.34 -14.72 63.07
CA SER A 6 -29.83 -15.98 63.63
C SER A 6 -28.31 -16.04 63.54
N LEU A 7 -27.78 -16.61 64.62
CA LEU A 7 -26.40 -16.69 65.07
C LEU A 7 -25.79 -18.04 64.63
N ALA A 8 -24.45 -18.10 64.72
CA ALA A 8 -23.67 -19.31 65.01
C ALA A 8 -23.51 -20.31 63.83
N LEU A 9 -22.48 -21.14 63.72
CA LEU A 9 -21.35 -21.51 64.57
C LEU A 9 -20.38 -22.31 63.67
N PHE A 10 -19.07 -22.18 63.91
CA PHE A 10 -17.99 -23.19 63.82
C PHE A 10 -17.96 -24.24 62.66
N ILE A 11 -16.77 -24.49 62.14
CA ILE A 11 -15.96 -25.70 62.44
C ILE A 11 -14.70 -25.68 61.54
N SER A 12 -13.54 -25.79 62.19
CA SER A 12 -12.24 -26.15 61.59
C SER A 12 -12.21 -27.63 61.24
N ALA A 13 -11.66 -28.02 60.09
CA ALA A 13 -10.86 -29.25 59.95
C ALA A 13 -10.18 -29.35 58.56
N ALA A 14 -8.87 -29.25 58.59
CA ALA A 14 -7.90 -30.16 57.99
C ALA A 14 -8.28 -30.98 56.73
N ALA A 15 -7.48 -30.72 55.69
CA ALA A 15 -6.54 -31.67 55.11
C ALA A 15 -6.79 -32.22 53.69
N LEU A 16 -5.61 -32.46 53.09
CA LEU A 16 -5.27 -33.29 51.95
C LEU A 16 -5.52 -32.74 50.53
N HIS A 17 -4.44 -32.57 49.78
CA HIS A 17 -4.02 -33.49 48.70
C HIS A 17 -3.15 -32.76 47.68
N TRP A 18 -2.02 -33.40 47.33
CA TRP A 18 -1.43 -33.48 45.98
C TRP A 18 -1.43 -32.25 45.07
N ALA A 19 -0.25 -31.81 44.64
CA ALA A 19 0.44 -32.37 43.47
C ALA A 19 1.50 -31.38 42.96
N CYS A 20 2.51 -31.94 42.30
CA CYS A 20 3.59 -31.26 41.60
C CYS A 20 3.13 -30.06 40.76
N ALA A 21 3.78 -28.92 40.95
CA ALA A 21 3.86 -27.88 39.94
C ALA A 21 5.33 -27.50 39.74
N THR A 22 5.92 -28.05 38.69
CA THR A 22 7.07 -27.45 38.02
C THR A 22 6.69 -26.02 37.62
N ALA A 23 7.14 -25.03 38.38
CA ALA A 23 7.02 -23.64 37.98
C ALA A 23 7.92 -23.40 36.78
N GLN A 24 7.31 -23.26 35.61
CA GLN A 24 7.90 -22.65 34.43
C GLN A 24 8.44 -21.27 34.81
N ALA A 25 9.69 -21.01 34.41
CA ALA A 25 10.30 -19.70 34.53
C ALA A 25 9.39 -18.64 33.88
N PRO A 26 9.24 -17.45 34.48
CA PRO A 26 8.53 -16.36 33.84
C PRO A 26 9.37 -15.90 32.63
N GLY A 27 9.01 -16.39 31.44
CA GLY A 27 9.35 -15.72 30.21
C GLY A 27 8.69 -14.34 30.28
N THR A 28 9.50 -13.31 30.44
CA THR A 28 9.06 -11.92 30.31
C THR A 28 8.31 -11.81 28.98
N PRO A 29 7.04 -11.36 28.95
CA PRO A 29 6.44 -10.96 27.70
C PRO A 29 7.28 -9.82 27.18
N ARG A 30 8.04 -10.10 26.11
CA ARG A 30 8.74 -9.08 25.33
C ARG A 30 7.65 -8.07 24.96
N PRO A 31 7.72 -6.81 25.42
CA PRO A 31 6.73 -5.83 25.02
C PRO A 31 6.77 -5.81 23.49
N ALA A 32 5.61 -6.03 22.87
CA ALA A 32 5.43 -5.68 21.49
C ALA A 32 5.88 -4.23 21.40
N ALA A 33 7.02 -3.99 20.76
CA ALA A 33 7.45 -2.65 20.49
C ALA A 33 6.28 -1.99 19.79
N ASP A 34 5.67 -1.00 20.46
CA ASP A 34 4.79 -0.06 19.81
C ASP A 34 5.59 0.47 18.62
N ALA A 35 5.34 -0.10 17.44
CA ALA A 35 6.03 0.27 16.23
C ALA A 35 5.50 1.65 15.85
N GLN A 36 6.06 2.68 16.49
CA GLN A 36 5.82 4.07 16.16
C GLN A 36 6.23 4.23 14.70
N SER A 37 5.24 4.34 13.83
CA SER A 37 5.45 4.63 12.42
C SER A 37 6.11 6.00 12.33
N ALA A 38 7.18 6.11 11.53
CA ALA A 38 7.86 7.38 11.32
C ALA A 38 6.87 8.45 10.82
N THR A 39 7.00 9.65 11.38
CA THR A 39 6.13 10.80 11.10
C THR A 39 6.89 11.84 10.29
N CYS A 40 6.14 12.70 9.61
CA CYS A 40 6.74 13.81 8.88
C CYS A 40 7.27 14.87 9.83
N PRO A 41 8.48 15.39 9.61
CA PRO A 41 8.95 16.56 10.34
C PRO A 41 8.06 17.76 10.02
N LYS A 42 7.95 18.72 10.94
CA LYS A 42 7.19 19.96 10.70
C LYS A 42 7.85 20.78 9.59
N HIS A 43 7.05 21.25 8.63
CA HIS A 43 7.51 22.06 7.51
C HIS A 43 6.36 22.94 6.97
N GLU A 44 6.70 23.86 6.07
CA GLU A 44 5.71 24.68 5.35
C GLU A 44 5.10 23.87 4.20
N ALA A 45 3.77 23.86 4.11
CA ALA A 45 3.06 23.08 3.10
C ALA A 45 3.52 23.41 1.67
N ALA A 46 3.77 22.38 0.87
CA ALA A 46 4.24 22.54 -0.49
C ALA A 46 3.14 22.89 -1.51
N THR A 47 3.55 23.62 -2.55
CA THR A 47 2.86 23.58 -3.84
C THR A 47 3.44 22.44 -4.68
N ALA A 48 2.77 21.29 -4.63
CA ALA A 48 3.22 20.06 -5.27
C ALA A 48 3.16 20.13 -6.80
N ARG A 49 4.08 19.43 -7.45
CA ARG A 49 4.11 19.16 -8.88
C ARG A 49 4.19 17.65 -9.08
N VAL A 50 3.40 17.15 -10.02
CA VAL A 50 3.34 15.72 -10.31
C VAL A 50 3.38 15.53 -11.81
N GLU A 51 4.24 14.62 -12.26
CA GLU A 51 4.33 14.21 -13.66
C GLU A 51 4.33 12.68 -13.75
N PHE A 52 3.66 12.13 -14.75
CA PHE A 52 3.71 10.72 -15.07
C PHE A 52 4.30 10.57 -16.47
N GLN A 53 5.53 10.09 -16.53
CA GLN A 53 6.33 10.03 -17.75
C GLN A 53 6.41 8.60 -18.27
N HIS A 54 6.57 8.47 -19.60
CA HIS A 54 6.76 7.17 -20.27
C HIS A 54 5.67 6.14 -19.94
N ALA A 55 4.40 6.60 -19.90
CA ALA A 55 3.27 5.72 -19.62
C ALA A 55 3.15 4.62 -20.69
N SER A 56 2.97 3.38 -20.24
CA SER A 56 2.74 2.21 -21.09
C SER A 56 1.67 1.31 -20.48
N PHE A 57 1.01 0.52 -21.33
CA PHE A 57 -0.05 -0.39 -20.94
C PHE A 57 0.07 -1.68 -21.74
N ASP A 58 0.03 -2.82 -21.06
CA ASP A 58 0.16 -4.15 -21.69
C ASP A 58 -1.20 -4.87 -21.84
N GLY A 59 -2.30 -4.19 -21.52
CA GLY A 59 -3.64 -4.76 -21.48
C GLY A 59 -4.08 -5.13 -20.06
N GLN A 60 -3.17 -5.18 -19.09
CA GLN A 60 -3.46 -5.54 -17.70
C GLN A 60 -2.88 -4.53 -16.71
N THR A 61 -1.65 -4.09 -16.93
CA THR A 61 -0.86 -3.26 -16.02
C THR A 61 -0.52 -1.92 -16.69
N LEU A 62 -0.77 -0.83 -15.98
CA LEU A 62 -0.26 0.49 -16.32
C LEU A 62 1.13 0.65 -15.70
N SER A 63 2.13 0.97 -16.51
CA SER A 63 3.50 1.22 -16.06
C SER A 63 3.99 2.59 -16.49
N GLY A 64 4.97 3.12 -15.77
CA GLY A 64 5.66 4.35 -16.14
C GLY A 64 6.48 4.91 -14.99
N ARG A 65 6.96 6.15 -15.15
CA ARG A 65 7.74 6.86 -14.14
C ARG A 65 6.91 7.96 -13.49
N LEU A 66 6.63 7.82 -12.20
CA LEU A 66 6.01 8.87 -11.39
C LEU A 66 7.08 9.81 -10.86
N LEU A 67 6.93 11.11 -11.15
CA LEU A 67 7.75 12.18 -10.60
C LEU A 67 6.93 13.05 -9.66
N LEU A 68 7.49 13.30 -8.48
CA LEU A 68 6.93 14.15 -7.43
C LEU A 68 7.93 15.26 -7.14
N GLY A 69 7.46 16.50 -7.17
CA GLY A 69 8.30 17.67 -6.91
C GLY A 69 7.53 18.76 -6.21
N THR A 70 8.24 19.84 -5.88
CA THR A 70 7.62 21.02 -5.26
C THR A 70 8.12 22.28 -5.95
N SER A 71 7.22 23.26 -6.09
CA SER A 71 7.58 24.61 -6.57
C SER A 71 7.86 25.58 -5.41
N SER A 72 7.23 25.36 -4.26
CA SER A 72 7.43 26.07 -3.00
C SER A 72 7.12 25.14 -1.84
N GLY A 73 7.54 25.51 -0.62
CA GLY A 73 7.38 24.71 0.59
C GLY A 73 8.13 23.37 0.53
N SER A 74 7.76 22.46 1.42
CA SER A 74 8.28 21.08 1.42
C SER A 74 7.16 20.06 1.37
N LEU A 75 7.44 18.90 0.78
CA LEU A 75 6.50 17.80 0.65
C LEU A 75 7.10 16.55 1.29
N CYS A 76 6.38 15.95 2.24
CA CYS A 76 6.79 14.74 2.92
C CYS A 76 6.24 13.50 2.22
N LEU A 77 7.13 12.63 1.74
CA LEU A 77 6.81 11.45 0.95
C LEU A 77 7.17 10.15 1.66
N ASP A 78 6.42 9.10 1.36
CA ASP A 78 6.88 7.72 1.55
C ASP A 78 7.71 7.35 0.33
N GLN A 79 9.02 7.21 0.47
CA GLN A 79 9.86 6.87 -0.69
C GLN A 79 9.58 5.47 -1.24
N ARG A 80 8.83 4.63 -0.50
CA ARG A 80 8.41 3.31 -0.99
C ARG A 80 7.28 3.40 -2.01
N LEU A 81 6.67 4.57 -2.23
CA LEU A 81 5.56 4.83 -3.18
C LEU A 81 4.61 3.65 -3.30
N ILE A 82 3.99 3.29 -2.19
CA ILE A 82 3.18 2.07 -2.10
C ILE A 82 1.86 2.31 -2.83
N GLU A 83 1.49 1.35 -3.68
CA GLU A 83 0.20 1.32 -4.36
C GLU A 83 -0.95 1.39 -3.33
N SER A 84 -2.03 2.10 -3.66
CA SER A 84 -3.18 2.36 -2.79
C SER A 84 -2.91 3.27 -1.58
N HIS A 85 -1.67 3.71 -1.37
CA HIS A 85 -1.32 4.70 -0.33
C HIS A 85 -0.82 6.00 -0.93
N THR A 86 0.13 5.92 -1.87
CA THR A 86 0.71 7.09 -2.56
C THR A 86 0.06 7.31 -3.92
N LEU A 87 -0.35 6.23 -4.58
CA LEU A 87 -0.96 6.27 -5.90
C LEU A 87 -2.20 5.37 -5.90
N THR A 88 -3.36 5.96 -6.16
CA THR A 88 -4.65 5.25 -6.17
C THR A 88 -5.30 5.42 -7.54
N VAL A 89 -5.91 4.35 -8.04
CA VAL A 89 -6.73 4.39 -9.25
C VAL A 89 -8.14 4.80 -8.85
N GLU A 90 -8.58 5.94 -9.35
CA GLU A 90 -9.92 6.47 -9.07
C GLU A 90 -10.93 5.95 -10.09
N ARG A 91 -10.51 5.83 -11.35
CA ARG A 91 -11.39 5.46 -12.46
C ARG A 91 -10.60 4.92 -13.64
N VAL A 92 -11.19 3.94 -14.32
CA VAL A 92 -10.73 3.44 -15.61
C VAL A 92 -11.91 3.48 -16.59
N LEU A 93 -11.71 4.07 -17.76
CA LEU A 93 -12.70 4.12 -18.83
C LEU A 93 -12.15 3.47 -20.10
N ASP A 94 -13.02 2.84 -20.88
CA ASP A 94 -12.71 2.46 -22.26
C ASP A 94 -12.62 3.73 -23.12
N CYS A 95 -11.51 3.91 -23.86
CA CYS A 95 -11.26 5.15 -24.61
C CYS A 95 -12.31 5.42 -25.70
N ALA A 96 -12.85 4.36 -26.31
CA ALA A 96 -13.71 4.49 -27.48
C ALA A 96 -15.15 4.81 -27.09
N SER A 97 -15.67 4.10 -26.10
CA SER A 97 -17.05 4.21 -25.64
C SER A 97 -17.22 5.19 -24.47
N GLY A 98 -16.14 5.53 -23.76
CA GLY A 98 -16.19 6.27 -22.50
C GLY A 98 -16.83 5.50 -21.35
N GLN A 99 -17.12 4.21 -21.53
CA GLN A 99 -17.74 3.38 -20.49
C GLN A 99 -16.76 3.11 -19.35
N SER A 100 -17.27 3.13 -18.11
CA SER A 100 -16.48 2.76 -16.94
C SER A 100 -16.17 1.28 -16.95
N LEU A 101 -14.90 0.94 -16.77
CA LEU A 101 -14.41 -0.43 -16.67
C LEU A 101 -14.18 -0.79 -15.21
N PRO A 102 -14.55 -2.00 -14.76
CA PRO A 102 -14.15 -2.50 -13.45
C PRO A 102 -12.64 -2.73 -13.43
N PHE A 103 -11.98 -2.36 -12.33
CA PHE A 103 -10.54 -2.49 -12.17
C PHE A 103 -10.17 -3.11 -10.82
N LEU A 104 -8.95 -3.61 -10.73
CA LEU A 104 -8.40 -4.16 -9.50
C LEU A 104 -8.01 -3.05 -8.53
N VAL A 105 -8.32 -3.26 -7.26
CA VAL A 105 -7.76 -2.50 -6.14
C VAL A 105 -6.91 -3.46 -5.34
N VAL A 106 -5.60 -3.24 -5.36
CA VAL A 106 -4.65 -4.08 -4.61
C VAL A 106 -4.47 -3.49 -3.21
N ASP A 107 -5.01 -4.17 -2.21
CA ASP A 107 -4.74 -3.83 -0.81
C ASP A 107 -3.49 -4.57 -0.34
N VAL A 108 -2.38 -3.83 -0.25
CA VAL A 108 -1.12 -4.36 0.26
C VAL A 108 -1.00 -4.07 1.74
N ARG A 109 -0.96 -5.13 2.56
CA ARG A 109 -0.55 -5.03 3.96
C ARG A 109 0.90 -4.56 4.03
N THR A 110 1.06 -3.26 4.26
CA THR A 110 2.38 -2.63 4.29
C THR A 110 2.94 -2.63 5.71
N PRO A 111 4.20 -3.06 5.91
CA PRO A 111 4.88 -2.88 7.18
C PRO A 111 4.88 -1.41 7.63
N PRO A 112 4.86 -1.15 8.96
CA PRO A 112 4.99 0.21 9.50
C PRO A 112 6.17 0.94 8.87
N ARG A 113 5.97 2.23 8.57
CA ARG A 113 7.00 3.08 7.98
C ARG A 113 8.14 3.29 8.97
N ARG A 114 9.37 3.24 8.48
CA ARG A 114 10.57 3.58 9.25
C ARG A 114 11.07 4.97 8.91
N GLU A 115 11.97 5.52 9.72
CA GLU A 115 12.49 6.87 9.50
C GLU A 115 13.20 6.99 8.15
N GLU A 116 13.92 5.94 7.74
CA GLU A 116 14.58 5.88 6.44
C GLU A 116 13.61 5.92 5.25
N ASP A 117 12.33 5.59 5.45
CA ASP A 117 11.31 5.61 4.40
C ASP A 117 10.69 7.01 4.18
N VAL A 118 10.97 7.97 5.08
CA VAL A 118 10.44 9.33 5.01
C VAL A 118 11.39 10.22 4.22
N LEU A 119 10.89 10.79 3.12
CA LEU A 119 11.65 11.75 2.30
C LEU A 119 10.99 13.12 2.36
N LEU A 120 11.73 14.13 2.81
CA LEU A 120 11.29 15.53 2.74
C LEU A 120 11.86 16.19 1.48
N LEU A 121 11.01 16.47 0.50
CA LEU A 121 11.39 17.21 -0.71
C LEU A 121 11.26 18.70 -0.50
N GLY A 122 12.34 19.44 -0.73
CA GLY A 122 12.34 20.90 -0.72
C GLY A 122 11.99 21.53 -2.08
N PRO A 123 11.95 22.88 -2.14
CA PRO A 123 11.66 23.62 -3.37
C PRO A 123 12.61 23.27 -4.52
N GLY A 124 12.04 23.02 -5.70
CA GLY A 124 12.80 22.71 -6.92
C GLY A 124 13.38 21.30 -6.98
N GLN A 125 13.25 20.50 -5.92
CA GLN A 125 13.67 19.10 -5.93
C GLN A 125 12.61 18.20 -6.56
N TRP A 126 13.08 17.09 -7.11
CA TRP A 126 12.26 16.04 -7.70
C TRP A 126 12.67 14.68 -7.16
N TYR A 127 11.67 13.88 -6.83
CA TYR A 127 11.79 12.45 -6.57
C TYR A 127 11.08 11.68 -7.68
N GLY A 128 11.69 10.60 -8.15
CA GLY A 128 11.14 9.81 -9.24
C GLY A 128 11.31 8.31 -9.01
N ARG A 129 10.28 7.54 -9.36
CA ARG A 129 10.34 6.07 -9.33
C ARG A 129 9.48 5.48 -10.42
N ASP A 130 9.92 4.32 -10.92
CA ASP A 130 9.11 3.52 -11.82
C ASP A 130 8.03 2.80 -11.01
N VAL A 131 6.79 2.86 -11.49
CA VAL A 131 5.61 2.29 -10.85
C VAL A 131 4.89 1.38 -11.83
N SER A 132 4.26 0.34 -11.30
CA SER A 132 3.41 -0.59 -12.03
C SER A 132 2.13 -0.77 -11.25
N VAL A 133 1.00 -0.49 -11.89
CA VAL A 133 -0.33 -0.47 -11.31
C VAL A 133 -1.18 -1.51 -12.05
N PRO A 134 -1.45 -2.67 -11.44
CA PRO A 134 -2.33 -3.69 -12.00
C PRO A 134 -3.76 -3.14 -12.11
N LEU A 135 -4.27 -2.97 -13.32
CA LEU A 135 -5.65 -2.51 -13.58
C LEU A 135 -6.62 -3.66 -13.73
N PHE A 136 -6.18 -4.76 -14.35
CA PHE A 136 -7.03 -5.93 -14.64
C PHE A 136 -6.34 -7.22 -14.17
N PRO A 137 -7.11 -8.26 -13.79
CA PRO A 137 -6.53 -9.54 -13.40
C PRO A 137 -5.73 -10.16 -14.54
N GLN A 138 -4.64 -10.82 -14.17
CA GLN A 138 -3.84 -11.56 -15.13
C GLN A 138 -4.69 -12.69 -15.71
N ALA A 139 -4.88 -12.67 -17.03
CA ALA A 139 -5.78 -13.60 -17.68
C ALA A 139 -5.26 -15.04 -17.59
N ALA A 140 -5.94 -15.88 -16.80
CA ALA A 140 -5.62 -17.31 -16.72
C ALA A 140 -5.90 -18.07 -18.03
N THR A 141 -6.76 -17.53 -18.91
CA THR A 141 -7.30 -18.20 -20.10
C THR A 141 -7.22 -17.37 -21.39
N GLY A 142 -6.33 -16.38 -21.45
CA GLY A 142 -6.10 -15.61 -22.69
C GLY A 142 -7.13 -14.54 -23.01
N GLN A 143 -8.00 -14.18 -22.06
CA GLN A 143 -8.80 -12.94 -22.16
C GLN A 143 -7.87 -11.74 -22.30
N THR A 144 -7.90 -11.12 -23.46
CA THR A 144 -7.11 -9.94 -23.75
C THR A 144 -7.81 -8.75 -23.10
N GLY A 145 -7.11 -8.01 -22.24
CA GLY A 145 -7.66 -6.80 -21.66
C GLY A 145 -7.89 -5.71 -22.72
N PRO A 146 -8.46 -4.55 -22.35
CA PRO A 146 -8.83 -3.51 -23.29
C PRO A 146 -7.67 -3.07 -24.20
N GLU A 147 -7.97 -2.61 -25.41
CA GLU A 147 -6.98 -2.04 -26.32
C GLU A 147 -6.53 -0.64 -25.88
N CYS A 148 -7.42 0.12 -25.24
CA CYS A 148 -7.14 1.48 -24.82
C CYS A 148 -7.95 1.80 -23.57
N VAL A 149 -7.32 2.48 -22.62
CA VAL A 149 -7.99 2.99 -21.43
C VAL A 149 -7.63 4.45 -21.12
N ASP A 150 -8.61 5.18 -20.60
CA ASP A 150 -8.42 6.44 -19.89
C ASP A 150 -8.41 6.17 -18.39
N VAL A 151 -7.29 6.46 -17.72
CA VAL A 151 -7.08 6.21 -16.30
C VAL A 151 -7.01 7.54 -15.55
N GLU A 152 -7.83 7.69 -14.52
CA GLU A 152 -7.70 8.78 -13.55
C GLU A 152 -7.04 8.23 -12.30
N LEU A 153 -5.94 8.86 -11.91
CA LEU A 153 -5.20 8.53 -10.71
C LEU A 153 -5.39 9.63 -9.67
N SER A 154 -5.23 9.30 -8.40
CA SER A 154 -5.01 10.26 -7.31
C SER A 154 -3.65 9.99 -6.68
N VAL A 155 -2.92 11.08 -6.44
CA VAL A 155 -1.58 11.03 -5.86
C VAL A 155 -1.62 11.66 -4.48
N HIS A 156 -1.01 11.00 -3.51
CA HIS A 156 -1.01 11.39 -2.11
C HIS A 156 0.42 11.47 -1.56
N ALA A 157 0.66 12.46 -0.72
CA ALA A 157 1.84 12.54 0.13
C ALA A 157 1.47 12.11 1.56
N LEU A 158 2.46 12.02 2.44
CA LEU A 158 2.24 11.61 3.83
C LEU A 158 1.50 12.65 4.67
N ASP A 159 1.69 13.91 4.31
CA ASP A 159 1.20 15.12 4.97
C ASP A 159 0.04 15.78 4.22
N ALA A 160 -0.21 15.37 2.97
CA ALA A 160 -1.23 15.95 2.11
C ALA A 160 -1.89 14.89 1.22
N ALA A 161 -3.22 14.82 1.28
CA ALA A 161 -4.00 13.96 0.39
C ALA A 161 -4.30 14.67 -0.95
N ASN A 162 -4.38 13.91 -2.05
CA ASN A 162 -4.81 14.40 -3.37
C ASN A 162 -3.98 15.58 -3.89
N ILE A 163 -2.65 15.48 -3.77
CA ILE A 163 -1.72 16.51 -4.26
C ILE A 163 -1.78 16.67 -5.79
N ALA A 164 -2.26 15.65 -6.52
CA ALA A 164 -2.57 15.73 -7.94
C ALA A 164 -3.58 14.66 -8.35
N LYS A 165 -4.24 14.88 -9.50
CA LYS A 165 -5.11 13.91 -10.15
C LYS A 165 -4.80 13.75 -11.64
N PRO A 166 -3.67 13.12 -12.00
CA PRO A 166 -3.29 12.98 -13.40
C PRO A 166 -4.28 12.06 -14.14
N ARG A 167 -4.53 12.39 -15.41
CA ARG A 167 -5.34 11.60 -16.33
C ARG A 167 -4.46 11.12 -17.46
N LEU A 168 -4.48 9.81 -17.71
CA LEU A 168 -3.62 9.15 -18.67
C LEU A 168 -4.48 8.41 -19.68
N ARG A 169 -4.28 8.70 -20.97
CA ARG A 169 -4.78 7.86 -22.06
C ARG A 169 -3.65 6.96 -22.52
N VAL A 170 -3.86 5.65 -22.45
CA VAL A 170 -2.85 4.66 -22.85
C VAL A 170 -3.46 3.61 -23.76
N THR A 171 -2.71 3.26 -24.80
CA THR A 171 -3.04 2.17 -25.73
C THR A 171 -2.16 0.97 -25.44
N ARG A 172 -2.73 -0.22 -25.59
CA ARG A 172 -2.02 -1.48 -25.39
C ARG A 172 -0.84 -1.57 -26.33
N ALA A 173 0.35 -1.77 -25.78
CA ALA A 173 1.54 -2.05 -26.56
C ALA A 173 1.39 -3.41 -27.28
N ALA A 174 1.86 -3.50 -28.52
CA ALA A 174 1.98 -4.79 -29.19
C ALA A 174 2.95 -5.67 -28.37
N ALA A 175 2.59 -6.93 -28.14
CA ALA A 175 3.48 -7.86 -27.46
C ALA A 175 4.81 -7.93 -28.22
N PRO A 176 5.97 -7.91 -27.54
CA PRO A 176 7.24 -8.11 -28.22
C PRO A 176 7.18 -9.47 -28.90
N GLU A 177 7.39 -9.48 -30.22
CA GLU A 177 7.47 -10.68 -31.03
C GLU A 177 8.54 -11.58 -30.39
N ARG A 178 8.15 -12.78 -29.93
CA ARG A 178 9.13 -13.75 -29.40
C ARG A 178 10.13 -14.02 -30.51
N GLU A 179 11.34 -13.50 -30.37
CA GLU A 179 12.45 -13.82 -31.24
C GLU A 179 12.59 -15.36 -31.28
N PRO A 180 12.49 -16.00 -32.47
CA PRO A 180 12.56 -17.45 -32.55
C PRO A 180 13.94 -17.90 -32.08
N SER A 181 13.97 -18.71 -31.02
CA SER A 181 15.19 -19.30 -30.47
C SER A 181 16.04 -19.90 -31.59
N PRO A 182 17.35 -19.60 -31.67
CA PRO A 182 18.20 -20.13 -32.71
C PRO A 182 18.22 -21.65 -32.62
N THR A 183 17.75 -22.30 -33.69
CA THR A 183 17.75 -23.75 -33.82
C THR A 183 19.20 -24.22 -33.84
N LYS A 184 19.61 -24.99 -32.83
CA LYS A 184 20.94 -25.58 -32.75
C LYS A 184 21.16 -26.46 -34.00
N PRO A 185 22.27 -26.32 -34.74
CA PRO A 185 22.57 -27.22 -35.86
C PRO A 185 22.75 -28.65 -35.32
N THR A 186 22.01 -29.59 -35.88
CA THR A 186 22.18 -31.03 -35.63
C THR A 186 23.46 -31.51 -36.33
N PRO A 187 24.32 -32.29 -35.65
CA PRO A 187 25.59 -32.79 -36.21
C PRO A 187 25.41 -33.80 -37.35
#